data_AF-A0A7S0KAL4-F1
#
_entry.id   AF-A0A7S0KAL4-F1
#
_cell.length_a   1.000
_cell.length_b   1.000
_cell.length_c   1.000
_cell.angle_alpha   90.00
_cell.angle_beta   90.00
_cell.angle_gamma   90.00
#
_symmetry.space_group_name_H-M   'P 1'
#
loop_
_entity.id
_entity.type
_entity.pdbx_description
1 polymer ?
#
loop_
_entity_poly.entity_id
_entity_poly.type
_entity_poly.pdbx_seq_one_letter_code
_entity_poly.pdbx_strand_id
1 'polypeptide(L)'
;PRRPNKPTPADREEGLIPYNEVIPVFPASWATYHYTVRGLRGIITAPATLESSVLFFAYGLDAFYTRLNPSQSFDALDDDFSHALLVFTLIALVIGTIVAKRAADDADAARAWR
;
A
#
# COMPACT_ATOMS: atom_id res chain seq x y z
N PRO A 1 -10.87 -23.00 -2.87
CA PRO A 1 -11.70 -24.22 -2.65
C PRO A 1 -12.68 -24.14 -1.47
N ARG A 2 -12.33 -23.45 -0.37
CA ARG A 2 -13.15 -23.33 0.85
C ARG A 2 -14.19 -22.19 0.85
N ARG A 3 -14.57 -21.64 -0.31
CA ARG A 3 -15.51 -20.49 -0.35
C ARG A 3 -16.94 -20.98 -0.12
N PRO A 4 -17.66 -20.50 0.92
CA PRO A 4 -19.00 -20.99 1.23
C PRO A 4 -20.05 -20.36 0.32
N ASN A 5 -21.13 -21.08 0.02
CA ASN A 5 -22.30 -20.51 -0.66
C ASN A 5 -23.10 -19.60 0.29
N LYS A 6 -23.19 -19.97 1.56
CA LYS A 6 -23.83 -19.19 2.62
C LYS A 6 -22.86 -19.07 3.81
N PRO A 7 -22.27 -17.88 4.07
CA PRO A 7 -21.24 -17.73 5.10
C PRO A 7 -21.80 -17.95 6.51
N THR A 8 -21.12 -18.78 7.31
CA THR A 8 -21.31 -18.90 8.75
C THR A 8 -20.57 -17.78 9.50
N PRO A 9 -20.79 -17.57 10.81
CA PRO A 9 -20.02 -16.60 11.59
C PRO A 9 -18.51 -16.87 11.57
N ALA A 10 -18.09 -18.12 11.69
CA ALA A 10 -16.68 -18.50 11.63
C ALA A 10 -16.05 -18.19 10.26
N ASP A 11 -16.78 -18.43 9.16
CA ASP A 11 -16.29 -18.09 7.81
C ASP A 11 -16.10 -16.58 7.62
N ARG A 12 -16.95 -15.77 8.28
CA ARG A 12 -16.85 -14.31 8.25
C ARG A 12 -15.68 -13.80 9.07
N GLU A 13 -15.38 -14.44 10.21
CA GLU A 13 -14.19 -14.14 11.02
C GLU A 13 -12.89 -14.41 10.25
N GLU A 14 -12.85 -15.46 9.41
CA GLU A 14 -11.71 -15.74 8.52
C GLU A 14 -11.66 -14.81 7.28
N GLY A 15 -12.70 -13.99 7.06
CA GLY A 15 -12.79 -13.09 5.90
C GLY A 15 -13.08 -13.80 4.58
N LEU A 16 -13.67 -15.01 4.62
CA LEU A 16 -13.98 -15.77 3.41
C LEU A 16 -15.07 -15.08 2.59
N ILE A 17 -14.71 -14.75 1.35
CA ILE A 17 -15.66 -14.24 0.37
C ILE A 17 -16.54 -15.38 -0.16
N PRO A 18 -17.87 -15.18 -0.28
CA PRO A 18 -18.78 -16.19 -0.78
C PRO A 18 -18.36 -16.72 -2.15
N TYR A 19 -18.73 -17.97 -2.44
CA TYR A 19 -18.50 -18.55 -3.75
C TYR A 19 -19.25 -17.73 -4.83
N ASN A 20 -18.56 -17.49 -5.94
CA ASN A 20 -19.12 -16.91 -7.15
C ASN A 20 -18.62 -17.75 -8.33
N GLU A 21 -19.53 -18.20 -9.18
CA GLU A 21 -19.22 -19.01 -10.36
C GLU A 21 -18.62 -18.18 -11.50
N VAL A 22 -18.90 -16.87 -11.52
CA VAL A 22 -18.35 -15.95 -12.52
C VAL A 22 -17.14 -15.24 -11.94
N ILE A 23 -15.99 -15.39 -12.61
CA ILE A 23 -14.78 -14.61 -12.33
C ILE A 23 -14.74 -13.45 -13.34
N PRO A 24 -15.13 -12.22 -12.95
CA PRO A 24 -15.04 -11.08 -13.84
C PRO A 24 -13.58 -10.78 -14.19
N VAL A 25 -13.34 -10.45 -15.46
CA VAL A 25 -12.05 -9.95 -15.93
C VAL A 25 -12.11 -8.42 -15.86
N PHE A 26 -11.24 -7.83 -15.04
CA PHE A 26 -11.16 -6.38 -14.89
C PHE A 26 -10.07 -5.82 -15.79
N PRO A 27 -10.37 -4.91 -16.73
CA PRO A 27 -9.34 -4.31 -17.58
C PRO A 27 -8.25 -3.58 -16.79
N ALA A 28 -8.58 -3.05 -15.61
CA ALA A 28 -7.61 -2.41 -14.71
C ALA A 28 -6.58 -3.39 -14.11
N SER A 29 -6.84 -4.71 -14.14
CA SER A 29 -5.89 -5.73 -13.66
C SER A 29 -4.96 -6.24 -14.75
N TRP A 30 -5.01 -5.69 -15.97
CA TRP A 30 -4.12 -6.09 -17.05
C TRP A 30 -2.71 -5.56 -16.82
N ALA A 31 -1.75 -6.46 -16.65
CA ALA A 31 -0.34 -6.12 -16.46
C ALA A 31 0.27 -5.32 -17.63
N THR A 32 -0.27 -5.48 -18.85
CA THR A 32 0.24 -4.82 -20.06
C THR A 32 -0.49 -3.52 -20.40
N TYR A 33 -1.50 -3.11 -19.61
CA TYR A 33 -2.36 -1.95 -19.88
C TYR A 33 -2.93 -1.97 -21.32
N HIS A 34 -2.39 -1.12 -22.21
CA HIS A 34 -2.81 -0.98 -23.60
C HIS A 34 -1.94 -1.78 -24.59
N TYR A 35 -0.84 -2.38 -24.12
CA TYR A 35 0.07 -3.13 -24.97
C TYR A 35 -0.39 -4.59 -25.13
N THR A 36 -0.38 -5.07 -26.36
CA THR A 36 -0.70 -6.47 -26.69
C THR A 36 0.56 -7.17 -27.16
N VAL A 37 0.99 -8.19 -26.43
CA VAL A 37 2.10 -9.07 -26.83
C VAL A 37 1.59 -10.06 -27.88
N ARG A 38 1.90 -9.84 -29.16
CA ARG A 38 1.43 -10.72 -30.23
C ARG A 38 2.13 -12.08 -30.15
N GLY A 39 1.38 -13.13 -30.48
CA GLY A 39 1.91 -14.49 -30.53
C GLY A 39 2.57 -14.93 -29.22
N LEU A 40 1.96 -14.61 -28.07
CA LEU A 40 2.46 -14.95 -26.73
C LEU A 40 2.84 -16.43 -26.66
N ARG A 41 4.12 -16.70 -26.40
CA ARG A 41 4.69 -18.05 -26.25
C ARG A 41 4.88 -18.43 -24.79
N GLY A 42 5.16 -17.45 -23.93
CA GLY A 42 5.36 -17.71 -22.52
C GLY A 42 5.42 -16.46 -21.67
N ILE A 43 5.30 -16.69 -20.37
CA ILE A 43 5.45 -15.69 -19.32
C ILE A 43 6.47 -16.26 -18.33
N ILE A 44 7.43 -15.44 -17.94
CA ILE A 44 8.44 -15.74 -16.94
C ILE A 44 8.30 -14.70 -15.83
N THR A 45 8.30 -15.17 -14.59
CA THR A 45 8.39 -14.31 -13.42
C THR A 45 9.66 -14.61 -12.65
N ALA A 46 10.25 -13.57 -12.06
CA ALA A 46 11.43 -13.70 -11.20
C ALA A 46 11.26 -12.85 -9.94
N PRO A 47 11.79 -13.28 -8.79
CA PRO A 47 11.74 -12.49 -7.56
C PRO A 47 12.48 -11.16 -7.76
N ALA A 48 11.91 -10.08 -7.24
CA ALA A 48 12.61 -8.80 -7.13
C ALA A 48 13.34 -8.72 -5.78
N THR A 49 14.16 -7.69 -5.60
CA THR A 49 14.82 -7.41 -4.30
C THR A 49 13.82 -6.97 -3.23
N LEU A 50 12.74 -6.29 -3.64
CA LEU A 50 11.61 -5.93 -2.79
C LEU A 50 10.62 -7.11 -2.76
N GLU A 51 10.18 -7.48 -1.56
CA GLU A 51 9.27 -8.59 -1.30
C GLU A 51 7.88 -8.35 -1.88
N SER A 52 7.45 -7.08 -1.93
CA SER A 52 6.16 -6.70 -2.51
C SER A 52 6.13 -6.77 -4.04
N SER A 53 7.31 -6.91 -4.68
CA SER A 53 7.49 -6.79 -6.12
C SER A 53 7.88 -8.10 -6.81
N VAL A 54 7.45 -8.27 -8.05
CA VAL A 54 7.88 -9.35 -8.94
C VAL A 54 8.27 -8.80 -10.31
N LEU A 55 9.34 -9.35 -10.89
CA LEU A 55 9.74 -9.05 -12.26
C LEU A 55 8.88 -9.92 -13.20
N PHE A 56 8.10 -9.29 -14.07
CA PHE A 56 7.22 -9.94 -15.02
C PHE A 56 7.75 -9.76 -16.44
N PHE A 57 7.95 -10.87 -17.15
CA PHE A 57 8.39 -10.86 -18.53
C PHE A 57 7.49 -11.75 -19.38
N ALA A 58 6.91 -11.19 -20.43
CA ALA A 58 6.10 -11.91 -21.41
C ALA A 58 6.79 -11.87 -22.77
N TYR A 59 6.86 -13.01 -23.46
CA TYR A 59 7.53 -13.11 -24.76
C TYR A 59 6.72 -13.91 -25.77
N GLY A 60 6.84 -13.53 -27.03
CA GLY A 60 6.13 -14.11 -28.16
C GLY A 60 6.75 -13.70 -29.49
N LEU A 61 5.96 -13.08 -30.36
CA LEU A 61 6.47 -12.27 -31.47
C LEU A 61 7.10 -10.98 -30.93
N ASP A 62 6.46 -10.39 -29.92
CA ASP A 62 6.92 -9.21 -29.19
C ASP A 62 7.45 -9.61 -27.81
N ALA A 63 8.22 -8.72 -27.16
CA ALA A 63 8.68 -8.88 -25.78
C ALA A 63 8.15 -7.72 -24.92
N PHE A 64 7.69 -8.04 -23.71
CA PHE A 64 7.17 -7.07 -22.75
C PHE A 64 7.73 -7.37 -21.36
N TYR A 65 8.14 -6.31 -20.67
CA TYR A 65 8.70 -6.38 -19.32
C TYR A 65 8.03 -5.34 -18.43
N THR A 66 7.67 -5.72 -17.22
CA THR A 66 7.21 -4.79 -16.19
C THR A 66 7.50 -5.35 -14.79
N ARG A 67 7.39 -4.50 -13.76
CA ARG A 67 7.35 -4.92 -12.36
C ARG A 67 5.91 -4.88 -11.88
N LEU A 68 5.47 -5.93 -11.18
CA LEU A 68 4.13 -6.01 -10.61
C LEU A 68 4.21 -6.03 -9.09
N ASN A 69 3.22 -5.43 -8.42
CA ASN A 69 3.08 -5.40 -6.97
C ASN A 69 1.71 -6.00 -6.56
N PRO A 70 1.59 -7.33 -6.39
CA PRO A 70 0.30 -7.99 -6.16
C PRO A 70 -0.39 -7.55 -4.87
N SER A 71 0.38 -7.22 -3.84
CA SER A 71 -0.07 -6.85 -2.50
C SER A 71 0.02 -5.34 -2.22
N GLN A 72 0.18 -4.52 -3.27
CA GLN A 72 0.71 -3.15 -3.16
C GLN A 72 2.13 -3.11 -2.57
N SER A 73 2.80 -1.97 -2.73
CA SER A 73 4.22 -1.78 -2.39
C SER A 73 4.42 -1.56 -0.88
N PHE A 74 4.11 -2.56 -0.04
CA PHE A 74 4.15 -2.41 1.43
C PHE A 74 5.56 -2.19 2.02
N ASP A 75 6.60 -2.53 1.27
CA ASP A 75 8.02 -2.39 1.66
C ASP A 75 8.69 -1.17 1.02
N ALA A 76 7.92 -0.31 0.35
CA ALA A 76 8.37 0.95 -0.21
C ALA A 76 7.52 2.10 0.33
N LEU A 77 8.11 3.30 0.40
CA LEU A 77 7.35 4.51 0.68
C LEU A 77 6.58 4.90 -0.59
N ASP A 78 5.31 5.24 -0.44
CA ASP A 78 4.49 5.70 -1.57
C ASP A 78 5.09 6.96 -2.21
N ASP A 79 5.06 7.02 -3.53
CA ASP A 79 5.52 8.18 -4.30
C ASP A 79 4.70 9.45 -3.97
N ASP A 80 3.43 9.27 -3.56
CA ASP A 80 2.51 10.35 -3.19
C ASP A 80 2.64 10.77 -1.71
N PHE A 81 3.65 10.28 -0.98
CA PHE A 81 3.83 10.64 0.44
C PHE A 81 4.18 12.12 0.62
N SER A 82 3.38 12.83 1.42
CA SER A 82 3.56 14.27 1.68
C SER A 82 4.66 14.55 2.70
N HIS A 83 5.90 14.54 2.22
CA HIS A 83 7.08 14.88 3.01
C HIS A 83 7.01 16.29 3.60
N ALA A 84 6.48 17.26 2.84
CA ALA A 84 6.34 18.64 3.29
C ALA A 84 5.44 18.75 4.51
N LEU A 85 4.28 18.08 4.50
CA LEU A 85 3.36 18.07 5.64
C LEU A 85 4.02 17.48 6.88
N LEU A 86 4.74 16.36 6.74
CA LEU A 86 5.48 15.74 7.84
C LEU A 86 6.51 16.70 8.46
N VAL A 87 7.26 17.43 7.64
CA VAL A 87 8.24 18.39 8.15
C VAL A 87 7.56 19.55 8.86
N PHE A 88 6.47 20.08 8.30
CA PHE A 88 5.73 21.18 8.93
C PHE A 88 5.09 20.78 10.26
N THR A 89 4.51 19.60 10.37
CA THR A 89 3.92 19.12 11.63
C THR A 89 5.00 18.93 12.69
N LEU A 90 6.17 18.42 12.32
CA LEU A 90 7.30 18.30 13.24
C LEU A 90 7.75 19.67 13.77
N ILE A 91 7.91 20.67 12.89
CA ILE A 91 8.29 22.03 13.28
C ILE A 91 7.23 22.65 14.19
N ALA A 92 5.96 22.53 13.82
CA ALA A 92 4.85 23.06 14.62
C ALA A 92 4.81 22.42 16.02
N LEU A 93 5.09 21.11 16.13
CA LEU A 93 5.16 20.41 17.41
C LEU A 93 6.34 20.88 18.26
N VAL A 94 7.51 21.10 17.66
CA VAL A 94 8.68 21.66 18.37
C VAL A 94 8.39 23.05 18.91
N ILE A 95 7.82 23.93 18.09
CA ILE A 95 7.45 25.28 18.55
C ILE A 95 6.38 25.21 19.65
N GLY A 96 5.34 24.39 19.44
CA GLY A 96 4.26 24.21 20.40
C GLY A 96 4.75 23.72 21.76
N THR A 97 5.69 22.77 21.79
CA THR A 97 6.27 22.27 23.05
C THR A 97 7.11 23.31 23.77
N ILE A 98 7.89 24.14 23.07
CA ILE A 98 8.66 25.24 23.67
C ILE A 98 7.72 26.27 24.30
N VAL A 99 6.69 26.68 23.57
CA VAL A 99 5.71 27.67 24.05
C VAL A 99 4.93 27.11 25.25
N ALA A 100 4.47 25.86 25.18
CA ALA A 100 3.76 25.21 26.27
C ALA A 100 4.63 25.07 27.53
N LYS A 101 5.89 24.68 27.38
CA LYS A 101 6.84 24.61 28.50
C LYS A 101 7.02 25.97 29.14
N ARG A 102 7.25 27.01 28.34
CA ARG A 102 7.44 28.36 28.87
C ARG A 102 6.22 28.83 29.66
N ALA A 103 5.02 28.60 29.13
CA ALA A 103 3.78 28.94 29.82
C ALA A 103 3.58 28.13 31.11
N ALA A 104 3.98 26.86 31.13
CA ALA A 104 3.92 26.03 32.33
C ALA A 104 4.92 26.51 33.41
N ASP A 105 6.16 26.78 33.04
CA ASP A 105 7.20 27.30 33.95
C ASP A 105 6.75 28.63 34.57
N ASP A 106 6.19 29.54 33.77
CA ASP A 106 5.67 30.84 34.23
C ASP A 106 4.46 30.66 35.17
N ALA A 107 3.56 29.70 34.89
CA ALA A 107 2.41 29.39 35.74
C ALA A 107 2.80 28.75 37.09
N ASP A 108 3.78 27.85 37.08
CA ASP A 108 4.28 27.22 38.31
C ASP A 108 5.05 28.21 39.18
N ALA A 109 5.84 29.12 38.57
CA ALA A 109 6.42 30.24 39.29
C ALA A 109 5.34 31.12 39.93
N ALA A 110 4.28 31.50 39.22
CA ALA A 110 3.19 32.30 39.80
C ALA A 110 2.48 31.60 40.97
N ARG A 111 2.39 30.27 40.96
CA ARG A 111 1.82 29.47 42.06
C ARG A 111 2.75 29.39 43.26
N ALA A 112 4.07 29.27 43.04
CA ALA A 112 5.04 29.13 44.12
C ALA A 112 5.25 30.43 44.94
N TRP A 113 4.92 31.58 44.37
CA TRP A 113 5.04 32.90 45.02
C TRP A 113 3.70 33.44 45.56
N ARG A 114 2.67 32.58 45.64
CA ARG A 114 1.45 32.82 46.42
C ARG A 114 1.55 32.12 47.77
#